data_AF-A0A970YN51-F1
#
_entry.id   AF-A0A970YN51-F1
#
_cell.length_a   1.000
_cell.length_b   1.000
_cell.length_c   1.000
_cell.angle_alpha   90.00
_cell.angle_beta   90.00
_cell.angle_gamma   90.00
#
_symmetry.space_group_name_H-M   'P 1'
#
loop_
_entity.id
_entity.type
_entity.pdbx_description
1 polymer ?
#
loop_
_entity_poly.entity_id
_entity_poly.type
_entity_poly.pdbx_seq_one_letter_code
_entity_poly.pdbx_strand_id
1 'polypeptide(L)' 'DSEKGIAIERYGVFDRIADAILSGRAKEVYPDYSEEDSIRFAKAVKSIDDEDQEK' A
#
# COMPACT_ATOMS: atom_id res chain seq x y z
N ASP A 1 -0.81 16.09 -19.01
CA ASP A 1 -1.16 14.90 -18.22
C ASP A 1 0.00 14.66 -17.25
N SER A 2 -0.01 15.39 -16.12
CA SER A 2 1.07 15.37 -15.12
C SER A 2 0.60 14.80 -13.78
N GLU A 3 -0.71 14.69 -13.58
CA GLU A 3 -1.32 14.06 -12.40
C GLU A 3 -1.18 12.54 -12.41
N LYS A 4 -1.25 11.89 -13.59
CA LYS A 4 -1.08 10.43 -13.70
C LYS A 4 0.34 9.97 -13.37
N GLY A 5 1.36 10.80 -13.66
CA GLY A 5 2.75 10.48 -13.33
C GLY A 5 3.01 10.43 -11.81
N ILE A 6 2.40 11.34 -11.05
CA ILE A 6 2.57 11.43 -9.59
C ILE A 6 1.86 10.28 -8.87
N ALA A 7 0.74 9.80 -9.43
CA ALA A 7 -0.03 8.70 -8.85
C ALA A 7 0.76 7.38 -8.85
N ILE A 8 1.50 7.09 -9.93
CA ILE A 8 2.34 5.88 -10.05
C ILE A 8 3.51 5.92 -9.06
N GLU A 9 4.19 7.07 -8.93
CA GLU A 9 5.34 7.19 -8.02
C GLU A 9 4.95 7.00 -6.55
N ARG A 10 3.74 7.45 -6.19
CA ARG A 10 3.20 7.28 -4.83
C ARG A 10 2.73 5.84 -4.58
N TYR A 11 2.21 5.17 -5.61
CA TYR A 11 1.80 3.76 -5.50
C TYR A 11 2.96 2.86 -5.08
N GLY A 12 4.14 3.03 -5.67
CA GLY A 12 5.33 2.25 -5.29
C GLY A 12 5.77 2.43 -3.83
N VAL A 13 5.47 3.57 -3.20
CA VAL A 13 5.71 3.77 -1.76
C VAL A 13 4.66 3.02 -0.94
N PHE A 14 3.39 3.10 -1.32
CA PHE A 14 2.31 2.38 -0.65
C PHE A 14 2.46 0.86 -0.73
N ASP A 15 2.90 0.34 -1.87
CA ASP A 15 3.14 -1.09 -2.08
C ASP A 15 4.23 -1.63 -1.13
N ARG A 16 5.35 -0.90 -0.98
CA ARG A 16 6.41 -1.26 -0.03
C ARG A 16 5.95 -1.20 1.42
N ILE A 17 5.12 -0.23 1.76
CA ILE A 17 4.51 -0.14 3.10
C ILE A 17 3.59 -1.34 3.34
N ALA A 18 2.78 -1.70 2.35
CA ALA A 18 1.90 -2.86 2.41
C ALA A 18 2.68 -4.17 2.63
N ASP A 19 3.77 -4.39 1.91
CA ASP A 19 4.62 -5.57 2.11
C ASP A 19 5.27 -5.61 3.50
N ALA A 20 5.74 -4.47 3.99
CA ALA A 20 6.31 -4.38 5.34
C ALA A 20 5.25 -4.69 6.41
N ILE A 21 4.03 -4.18 6.26
CA ILE A 21 2.90 -4.50 7.15
C ILE A 21 2.58 -6.00 7.12
N LEU A 22 2.44 -6.60 5.93
CA LEU A 22 2.14 -8.03 5.78
C LEU A 22 3.27 -8.94 6.29
N SER A 23 4.49 -8.43 6.32
CA SER A 23 5.66 -9.09 6.92
C SER A 23 5.71 -8.99 8.46
N GLY A 24 4.68 -8.41 9.10
CA GLY A 24 4.63 -8.23 10.55
C GLY A 24 5.39 -7.00 11.07
N ARG A 25 5.85 -6.12 10.17
CA ARG A 25 6.59 -4.89 10.51
C ARG A 25 5.71 -3.64 10.49
N ALA A 26 4.41 -3.81 10.71
CA ALA A 26 3.43 -2.72 10.66
C ALA A 26 3.79 -1.54 11.57
N LYS A 27 4.26 -1.83 12.79
CA LYS A 27 4.68 -0.81 13.78
C LYS A 27 5.93 -0.02 13.36
N GLU A 28 6.73 -0.52 12.43
CA GLU A 28 7.96 0.15 11.97
C GLU A 28 7.68 1.14 10.84
N VAL A 29 6.71 0.82 9.98
CA VAL A 29 6.37 1.63 8.78
C VAL A 29 5.06 2.41 8.93
N TYR A 30 4.20 2.00 9.87
CA TYR A 30 2.87 2.55 10.10
C TYR A 30 2.54 2.59 11.62
N PRO A 31 3.37 3.26 12.44
CA PRO A 31 3.31 3.20 13.90
C PRO A 31 2.05 3.78 14.53
N ASP A 32 1.45 4.81 13.90
CA ASP A 32 0.30 5.56 14.42
C ASP A 32 -1.04 4.81 14.30
N TYR A 33 -1.06 3.68 13.60
CA TYR A 33 -2.28 2.91 13.34
C TYR A 33 -2.31 1.60 14.10
N SER A 34 -3.51 1.06 14.29
CA SER A 34 -3.69 -0.27 14.85
C SER A 34 -3.15 -1.32 13.87
N GLU A 35 -2.78 -2.50 14.38
CA GLU A 35 -2.35 -3.60 13.51
C GLU A 35 -3.46 -4.02 12.54
N GLU A 36 -4.71 -4.02 12.98
CA GLU A 36 -5.88 -4.33 12.14
C GLU A 36 -6.04 -3.32 11.01
N ASP A 37 -5.93 -2.02 11.29
CA ASP A 37 -6.01 -0.96 10.28
C ASP A 37 -4.83 -1.01 9.31
N SER A 38 -3.64 -1.30 9.81
CA SER A 38 -2.45 -1.50 8.99
C SER A 38 -2.68 -2.64 8.00
N ILE A 39 -3.15 -3.81 8.49
CA ILE A 39 -3.43 -4.97 7.63
C ILE A 39 -4.52 -4.65 6.60
N ARG A 40 -5.56 -3.90 6.97
CA ARG A 40 -6.60 -3.45 6.02
C ARG A 40 -6.01 -2.58 4.92
N PHE A 41 -5.15 -1.62 5.27
CA PHE A 41 -4.45 -0.77 4.30
C PHE A 41 -3.60 -1.62 3.36
N ALA A 42 -2.78 -2.53 3.89
CA ALA A 42 -1.89 -3.35 3.07
C ALA A 42 -2.66 -4.23 2.08
N LYS A 43 -3.78 -4.82 2.50
CA LYS A 43 -4.67 -5.60 1.64
C LYS A 43 -5.29 -4.73 0.54
N ALA A 44 -5.79 -3.54 0.88
CA ALA A 44 -6.40 -2.64 -0.09
C ALA A 44 -5.39 -2.20 -1.16
N VAL A 45 -4.15 -1.88 -0.77
CA VAL A 45 -3.09 -1.51 -1.72
C VAL A 45 -2.77 -2.67 -2.67
N LYS A 46 -2.61 -3.89 -2.16
CA LYS A 46 -2.32 -5.08 -2.99
C LYS A 46 -3.49 -5.46 -3.91
N SER A 47 -4.74 -5.24 -3.49
CA SER A 47 -5.91 -5.49 -4.35
C SER A 47 -6.02 -4.50 -5.52
N ILE A 48 -5.48 -3.29 -5.40
CA ILE A 48 -5.43 -2.33 -6.51
C ILE A 48 -4.47 -2.81 -7.62
N ASP A 49 -3.39 -3.51 -7.28
CA ASP A 49 -2.44 -4.07 -8.26
C ASP A 49 -3.15 -5.12 -9.15
N ASP A 50 -3.96 -5.98 -8.53
CA ASP A 50 -4.76 -7.00 -9.21
C ASP A 50 -5.85 -6.38 -10.12
N GLU A 51 -6.51 -5.30 -9.69
CA GLU A 51 -7.55 -4.62 -10.48
C GLU A 51 -6.99 -3.81 -11.67
N ASP A 52 -5.79 -3.25 -11.56
CA ASP A 52 -5.14 -2.50 -12.67
C ASP A 52 -4.60 -3.47 -13.75
N GLN A 53 -4.35 -4.74 -13.41
CA GLN A 53 -3.96 -5.80 -14.36
C GLN A 53 -5.15 -6.41 -15.13
N GLU A 54 -6.40 -6.14 -14.74
CA GLU A 54 -7.62 -6.71 -15.36
C GLU A 54 -8.31 -5.79 -16.38
N LYS A 55 -7.67 -4.68 -16.82
CA LYS A 55 -8.24 -3.75 -17.82
C LYS A 55 -7.49 -3.61 -19.12
#